data_AF-A0A2N2J8Q0-F1
#
_entry.id   AF-A0A2N2J8Q0-F1
#
_cell.length_a   1.000
_cell.length_b   1.000
_cell.length_c   1.000
_cell.angle_alpha   90.00
_cell.angle_beta   90.00
_cell.angle_gamma   90.00
#
_symmetry.space_group_name_H-M   'P 1'
#
loop_
_entity.id
_entity.type
_entity.pdbx_description
1 polymer ?
#
loop_
_entity_poly.entity_id
_entity_poly.type
_entity_poly.pdbx_seq_one_letter_code
_entity_poly.pdbx_strand_id
1 'polypeptide(L)'
;MDQYPQHMKMSELSARAKIPATTISYYIRQALLPEPIRTGKTMAYYTVEHMERLKQIQVLQDKGLSLDEISRVVNQNSAENNTNLNPDGVYTSKRNEIVKAAVDLFRDKGYDNTNIDDIVAYAGIGKSTFYQYFKSKEELFYECADHVFYDIARDNPAISNEQNGLMRLWKRAVSFMHTHLHMLDMLNIARGASMKNSLRSRQMLEAVMNNLTDPIKADLILASNQGTIHFKDLHVLAYLIIGASEYGYYYSQIHPGNNIESVLMRGWDIFFNFISQYTGQEGRSLINYTTVSHGISKPSTKHGLLAAGNGESALSNMKENDLVKISELSRRSKIPISTIRYYILEGLLPTALKTGKTRAYYSNIHLKVLNLIRHKQVEENKPLSVIKEEIRKDNYFSGNSSKQSDLSSDKRDAILSSSIALFLDKGYAETSTSDIAHHAKISKGTIYQNFSNKEEIFMACADRIFHDMYNDVWNEIKEEKDMALRMIKRAKAFFSSYPQWISMMNLVKSLSVGDNPSFRTKFHQLIRQMVNPMIREIELLQQEGRIRQDIDCDLAGYILMGIAEYSAWLVMHENYSEETIMESLTSIFLS
;
A
#
# COMPACT_ATOMS: atom_id res chain seq x y z
N MET A 1 -22.62 -7.20 6.84
CA MET A 1 -23.54 -8.33 7.09
C MET A 1 -24.02 -8.70 5.70
N ASP A 2 -23.56 -9.76 5.03
CA ASP A 2 -23.43 -11.20 5.36
C ASP A 2 -22.39 -11.81 4.39
N GLN A 3 -21.68 -12.93 4.56
CA GLN A 3 -21.69 -14.07 5.46
C GLN A 3 -20.28 -14.72 5.35
N TYR A 4 -19.56 -14.91 6.46
CA TYR A 4 -18.27 -15.60 6.45
C TYR A 4 -18.47 -17.13 6.36
N PRO A 5 -17.69 -17.89 5.56
CA PRO A 5 -17.76 -19.34 5.59
C PRO A 5 -17.17 -19.87 6.92
N GLN A 6 -17.94 -20.70 7.63
CA GLN A 6 -17.56 -21.21 8.95
C GLN A 6 -16.58 -22.39 8.86
N HIS A 7 -15.45 -22.31 9.57
CA HIS A 7 -14.51 -23.41 9.79
C HIS A 7 -14.54 -23.88 11.24
N MET A 8 -14.45 -25.19 11.45
CA MET A 8 -14.43 -25.89 12.75
C MET A 8 -13.16 -26.73 12.86
N LYS A 9 -12.57 -26.86 14.04
CA LYS A 9 -11.51 -27.88 14.30
C LYS A 9 -12.14 -29.24 14.59
N MET A 10 -11.37 -30.34 14.52
CA MET A 10 -11.91 -31.70 14.77
C MET A 10 -12.63 -31.82 16.12
N SER A 11 -12.07 -31.22 17.18
CA SER A 11 -12.70 -31.20 18.50
C SER A 11 -14.05 -30.48 18.50
N GLU A 12 -14.17 -29.41 17.70
CA GLU A 12 -15.39 -28.62 17.58
C GLU A 12 -16.45 -29.33 16.72
N LEU A 13 -16.05 -29.93 15.60
CA LEU A 13 -16.94 -30.75 14.78
C LEU A 13 -17.47 -31.95 15.57
N SER A 14 -16.59 -32.63 16.32
CA SER A 14 -16.95 -33.76 17.18
C SER A 14 -17.95 -33.38 18.27
N ALA A 15 -17.71 -32.26 18.95
CA ALA A 15 -18.61 -31.75 19.99
C ALA A 15 -19.98 -31.36 19.41
N ARG A 16 -20.01 -30.67 18.26
CA ARG A 16 -21.25 -30.20 17.63
C ARG A 16 -22.08 -31.33 17.03
N ALA A 17 -21.43 -32.28 16.34
CA ALA A 17 -22.11 -33.43 15.75
C ALA A 17 -22.51 -34.49 16.79
N LYS A 18 -21.98 -34.40 18.02
CA LYS A 18 -22.07 -35.44 19.06
C LYS A 18 -21.56 -36.79 18.56
N ILE A 19 -20.53 -36.76 17.71
CA ILE A 19 -19.89 -37.95 17.13
C ILE A 19 -18.42 -37.93 17.54
N PRO A 20 -17.84 -39.04 18.02
CA PRO A 20 -16.42 -39.10 18.37
C PRO A 20 -15.51 -38.73 17.19
N ALA A 21 -14.45 -37.97 17.46
CA ALA A 21 -13.44 -37.59 16.46
C ALA A 21 -12.88 -38.81 15.69
N THR A 22 -12.73 -39.96 16.37
CA THR A 22 -12.29 -41.22 15.76
C THR A 22 -13.26 -41.74 14.69
N THR A 23 -14.56 -41.61 14.93
CA THR A 23 -15.64 -41.97 13.99
C THR A 23 -15.69 -41.00 12.82
N ILE A 24 -15.51 -39.70 13.07
CA ILE A 24 -15.42 -38.68 12.01
C ILE A 24 -14.20 -38.96 11.11
N SER A 25 -13.03 -39.23 11.70
CA SER A 25 -11.85 -39.64 10.95
C SER A 25 -12.07 -40.93 10.15
N TYR A 26 -12.86 -41.85 10.68
CA TYR A 26 -13.24 -43.07 9.96
C TYR A 26 -14.14 -42.75 8.76
N TYR A 27 -15.14 -41.89 8.90
CA TYR A 27 -16.00 -41.49 7.77
C TYR A 27 -15.24 -40.75 6.67
N ILE A 28 -14.24 -39.94 7.02
CA ILE A 28 -13.35 -39.31 6.04
C ILE A 28 -12.56 -40.37 5.27
N ARG A 29 -11.96 -41.34 5.97
CA ARG A 29 -11.24 -42.45 5.32
C ARG A 29 -12.11 -43.33 4.42
N GLN A 30 -13.40 -43.41 4.71
CA GLN A 30 -14.39 -44.15 3.91
C GLN A 30 -15.04 -43.28 2.82
N ALA A 31 -14.54 -42.07 2.59
CA ALA A 31 -15.08 -41.10 1.62
C ALA A 31 -16.59 -40.79 1.81
N LEU A 32 -17.09 -40.92 3.05
CA LEU A 32 -18.44 -40.52 3.45
C LEU A 32 -18.52 -39.02 3.76
N LEU A 33 -17.38 -38.42 4.12
CA LEU A 33 -17.19 -36.99 4.32
C LEU A 33 -16.13 -36.48 3.34
N PRO A 34 -16.20 -35.20 2.93
CA PRO A 34 -15.13 -34.57 2.15
C PRO A 34 -13.82 -34.58 2.95
N GLU A 35 -12.69 -34.47 2.23
CA GLU A 35 -11.39 -34.34 2.88
C GLU A 35 -11.33 -33.01 3.67
N PRO A 36 -10.84 -33.04 4.92
CA PRO A 36 -10.72 -31.84 5.71
C PRO A 36 -9.59 -30.96 5.20
N ILE A 37 -9.75 -29.65 5.34
CA ILE A 37 -8.78 -28.66 4.90
C ILE A 37 -7.56 -28.72 5.82
N ARG A 38 -6.41 -29.19 5.33
CA ARG A 38 -5.18 -29.28 6.12
C ARG A 38 -4.37 -28.00 6.03
N THR A 39 -4.03 -27.39 7.16
CA THR A 39 -3.19 -26.18 7.25
C THR A 39 -1.79 -26.46 7.81
N GLY A 40 -1.44 -27.73 7.99
CA GLY A 40 -0.13 -28.17 8.42
C GLY A 40 -0.08 -29.68 8.66
N LYS A 41 1.04 -30.20 9.19
CA LYS A 41 1.20 -31.64 9.48
C LYS A 41 0.21 -32.17 10.52
N THR A 42 -0.28 -31.32 11.41
CA THR A 42 -1.14 -31.71 12.55
C THR A 42 -2.48 -30.98 12.59
N MET A 43 -2.72 -30.00 11.72
CA MET A 43 -3.91 -29.14 11.77
C MET A 43 -4.81 -29.34 10.56
N ALA A 44 -6.10 -29.56 10.83
CA ALA A 44 -7.15 -29.73 9.84
C ALA A 44 -8.44 -29.01 10.28
N TYR A 45 -9.11 -28.37 9.32
CA TYR A 45 -10.37 -27.65 9.48
C TYR A 45 -11.50 -28.32 8.71
N TYR A 46 -12.70 -28.21 9.27
CA TYR A 46 -13.92 -28.85 8.84
C TYR A 46 -14.98 -27.79 8.60
N THR A 47 -15.70 -27.89 7.48
CA THR A 47 -16.69 -26.90 7.04
C THR A 47 -18.10 -27.23 7.55
N VAL A 48 -19.06 -26.32 7.36
CA VAL A 48 -20.50 -26.58 7.58
C VAL A 48 -20.96 -27.83 6.82
N GLU A 49 -20.44 -28.06 5.61
CA GLU A 49 -20.74 -29.26 4.81
C GLU A 49 -20.41 -30.56 5.55
N HIS A 50 -19.30 -30.61 6.29
CA HIS A 50 -18.96 -31.78 7.09
C HIS A 50 -20.03 -32.05 8.17
N MET A 51 -20.55 -30.99 8.78
CA MET A 51 -21.58 -31.09 9.82
C MET A 51 -22.92 -31.51 9.22
N GLU A 52 -23.30 -30.98 8.06
CA GLU A 52 -24.51 -31.37 7.34
C GLU A 52 -24.47 -32.82 6.90
N ARG A 53 -23.35 -33.28 6.31
CA ARG A 53 -23.18 -34.70 5.95
C ARG A 53 -23.21 -35.60 7.18
N LEU A 54 -22.59 -35.19 8.29
CA LEU A 54 -22.66 -35.95 9.55
C LEU A 54 -24.10 -36.10 10.05
N LYS A 55 -24.92 -35.04 9.98
CA LYS A 55 -26.35 -35.11 10.30
C LYS A 55 -27.10 -36.05 9.37
N GLN A 56 -26.83 -35.99 8.06
CA GLN A 56 -27.46 -36.88 7.09
C GLN A 56 -27.09 -38.35 7.34
N ILE A 57 -25.82 -38.63 7.63
CA ILE A 57 -25.34 -39.97 7.99
C ILE A 57 -26.08 -40.48 9.23
N GLN A 58 -26.18 -39.67 10.29
CA GLN A 58 -26.93 -40.05 11.52
C GLN A 58 -28.39 -40.39 11.21
N VAL A 59 -29.09 -39.54 10.45
CA VAL A 59 -30.50 -39.77 10.07
C VAL A 59 -30.68 -41.06 9.26
N LEU A 60 -29.74 -41.41 8.39
CA LEU A 60 -29.80 -42.63 7.60
C LEU A 60 -29.42 -43.87 8.43
N GLN A 61 -28.49 -43.76 9.37
CA GLN A 61 -28.17 -44.82 10.33
C GLN A 61 -29.36 -45.12 11.25
N ASP A 62 -30.08 -44.09 11.72
CA ASP A 62 -31.29 -44.24 12.54
C ASP A 62 -32.42 -44.95 11.78
N LYS A 63 -32.41 -44.89 10.44
CA LYS A 63 -33.32 -45.62 9.56
C LYS A 63 -32.87 -47.06 9.25
N GLY A 64 -31.76 -47.51 9.86
CA GLY A 64 -31.26 -48.88 9.75
C GLY A 64 -30.39 -49.15 8.52
N LEU A 65 -29.95 -48.11 7.78
CA LEU A 65 -29.07 -48.30 6.63
C LEU A 65 -27.63 -48.60 7.07
N SER A 66 -26.98 -49.51 6.34
CA SER A 66 -25.55 -49.77 6.47
C SER A 66 -24.71 -48.61 5.92
N LEU A 67 -23.47 -48.48 6.37
CA LEU A 67 -22.57 -47.41 5.90
C LEU A 67 -22.29 -47.49 4.39
N ASP A 68 -22.31 -48.68 3.80
CA ASP A 68 -22.16 -48.88 2.35
C ASP A 68 -23.38 -48.34 1.58
N GLU A 69 -24.58 -48.54 2.10
CA GLU A 69 -25.82 -47.98 1.52
C GLU A 69 -25.85 -46.46 1.66
N ILE A 70 -25.43 -45.94 2.82
CA ILE A 70 -25.33 -44.50 3.08
C ILE A 70 -24.32 -43.84 2.12
N SER A 71 -23.18 -44.47 1.87
CA SER A 71 -22.16 -43.96 0.94
C SER A 71 -22.73 -43.78 -0.48
N ARG A 72 -23.58 -44.70 -0.94
CA ARG A 72 -24.24 -44.59 -2.26
C ARG A 72 -25.24 -43.43 -2.31
N VAL A 73 -26.00 -43.21 -1.24
CA VAL A 73 -27.05 -42.18 -1.18
C VAL A 73 -26.47 -40.77 -1.01
N VAL A 74 -25.49 -40.59 -0.12
CA VAL A 74 -24.89 -39.28 0.18
C VAL A 74 -24.06 -38.77 -1.01
N ASN A 75 -23.34 -39.66 -1.71
CA ASN A 75 -22.53 -39.28 -2.86
C ASN A 75 -23.35 -39.04 -4.14
N GLN A 76 -24.56 -39.61 -4.27
CA GLN A 76 -25.47 -39.29 -5.37
C GLN A 76 -26.19 -37.94 -5.20
N ASN A 77 -26.63 -37.61 -3.98
CA ASN A 77 -27.37 -36.37 -3.69
C ASN A 77 -26.51 -35.10 -3.68
N SER A 78 -25.18 -35.23 -3.64
CA SER A 78 -24.24 -34.10 -3.63
C SER A 78 -24.23 -33.32 -4.96
N ALA A 79 -24.76 -33.89 -6.05
CA ALA A 79 -24.87 -33.22 -7.35
C ALA A 79 -26.16 -32.39 -7.52
N GLU A 80 -27.21 -32.62 -6.72
CA GLU A 80 -28.56 -32.07 -6.98
C GLU A 80 -29.06 -31.03 -5.96
N ASN A 81 -28.52 -30.95 -4.74
CA ASN A 81 -29.11 -30.15 -3.64
C ASN A 81 -28.48 -28.77 -3.36
N ASN A 82 -27.83 -28.13 -4.34
CA ASN A 82 -27.10 -26.88 -4.13
C ASN A 82 -27.97 -25.60 -4.07
N THR A 83 -29.29 -25.68 -3.83
CA THR A 83 -30.20 -24.54 -4.02
C THR A 83 -31.18 -24.21 -2.89
N ASN A 84 -31.19 -24.89 -1.75
CA ASN A 84 -32.14 -24.53 -0.68
C ASN A 84 -31.63 -24.83 0.72
N LEU A 85 -30.85 -23.94 1.33
CA LEU A 85 -30.72 -23.90 2.80
C LEU A 85 -30.62 -22.46 3.33
N ASN A 86 -31.43 -22.22 4.35
CA ASN A 86 -31.68 -20.95 5.02
C ASN A 86 -30.46 -20.55 5.90
N PRO A 87 -29.95 -19.31 5.84
CA PRO A 87 -28.60 -18.98 6.30
C PRO A 87 -28.47 -18.68 7.81
N ASP A 88 -29.59 -18.57 8.53
CA ASP A 88 -29.63 -17.93 9.87
C ASP A 88 -29.68 -18.88 11.07
N GLY A 89 -29.37 -20.16 10.89
CA GLY A 89 -29.33 -21.12 11.99
C GLY A 89 -27.94 -21.72 12.17
N VAL A 90 -27.31 -21.49 13.33
CA VAL A 90 -26.09 -22.18 13.83
C VAL A 90 -24.75 -21.49 13.49
N TYR A 91 -24.60 -20.21 13.82
CA TYR A 91 -23.29 -19.56 14.05
C TYR A 91 -23.11 -19.35 15.56
N THR A 92 -21.95 -19.71 16.14
CA THR A 92 -21.33 -19.10 17.35
C THR A 92 -20.28 -20.06 17.94
N SER A 93 -19.03 -19.98 17.47
CA SER A 93 -17.93 -20.16 18.41
C SER A 93 -17.59 -18.76 18.90
N LYS A 94 -17.56 -18.55 20.22
CA LYS A 94 -17.24 -17.25 20.83
C LYS A 94 -15.90 -16.70 20.34
N ARG A 95 -15.02 -17.62 19.89
CA ARG A 95 -13.76 -17.33 19.22
C ARG A 95 -13.95 -16.59 17.88
N ASN A 96 -14.87 -17.00 17.02
CA ASN A 96 -15.11 -16.35 15.72
C ASN A 96 -15.76 -14.97 15.88
N GLU A 97 -16.60 -14.79 16.91
CA GLU A 97 -17.15 -13.47 17.25
C GLU A 97 -16.04 -12.47 17.59
N ILE A 98 -15.05 -12.91 18.38
CA ILE A 98 -13.88 -12.09 18.73
C ILE A 98 -13.04 -11.76 17.49
N VAL A 99 -12.82 -12.72 16.60
CA VAL A 99 -12.09 -12.50 15.33
C VAL A 99 -12.79 -11.47 14.47
N LYS A 100 -14.11 -11.63 14.25
CA LYS A 100 -14.89 -10.67 13.46
C LYS A 100 -14.89 -9.27 14.07
N ALA A 101 -15.11 -9.17 15.38
CA ALA A 101 -15.02 -7.91 16.12
C ALA A 101 -13.65 -7.24 15.95
N ALA A 102 -12.58 -8.02 16.02
CA ALA A 102 -11.22 -7.50 15.86
C ALA A 102 -10.93 -7.05 14.42
N VAL A 103 -11.36 -7.80 13.40
CA VAL A 103 -11.22 -7.38 11.98
C VAL A 103 -11.92 -6.04 11.76
N ASP A 104 -13.15 -5.88 12.25
CA ASP A 104 -13.89 -4.62 12.10
C ASP A 104 -13.15 -3.47 12.80
N LEU A 105 -12.75 -3.64 14.06
CA LEU A 105 -12.04 -2.61 14.82
C LEU A 105 -10.67 -2.26 14.25
N PHE A 106 -9.90 -3.25 13.80
CA PHE A 106 -8.58 -3.01 13.21
C PHE A 106 -8.68 -2.20 11.92
N ARG A 107 -9.73 -2.41 11.12
CA ARG A 107 -9.96 -1.63 9.90
C ARG A 107 -10.45 -0.22 10.19
N ASP A 108 -11.32 -0.07 11.19
CA ASP A 108 -11.94 1.21 11.54
C ASP A 108 -10.98 2.13 12.30
N LYS A 109 -10.29 1.60 13.32
CA LYS A 109 -9.41 2.38 14.20
C LYS A 109 -7.92 2.25 13.86
N GLY A 110 -7.56 1.26 13.05
CA GLY A 110 -6.17 0.84 12.86
C GLY A 110 -5.72 -0.12 13.97
N TYR A 111 -4.68 -0.91 13.71
CA TYR A 111 -4.17 -1.90 14.67
C TYR A 111 -3.58 -1.28 15.92
N ASP A 112 -2.81 -0.19 15.76
CA ASP A 112 -2.11 0.44 16.89
C ASP A 112 -3.08 1.13 17.86
N ASN A 113 -4.17 1.71 17.36
CA ASN A 113 -5.17 2.38 18.20
C ASN A 113 -6.22 1.43 18.78
N THR A 114 -6.29 0.18 18.30
CA THR A 114 -7.21 -0.83 18.84
C THR A 114 -6.58 -1.53 20.04
N ASN A 115 -7.23 -1.50 21.20
CA ASN A 115 -6.79 -2.25 22.38
C ASN A 115 -7.71 -3.44 22.69
N ILE A 116 -7.28 -4.33 23.60
CA ILE A 116 -8.07 -5.53 23.97
C ILE A 116 -9.41 -5.13 24.60
N ASP A 117 -9.45 -4.01 25.35
CA ASP A 117 -10.67 -3.54 26.01
C ASP A 117 -11.72 -3.05 24.98
N ASP A 118 -11.28 -2.44 23.87
CA ASP A 118 -12.15 -2.13 22.72
C ASP A 118 -12.77 -3.40 22.12
N ILE A 119 -11.95 -4.43 21.91
CA ILE A 119 -12.37 -5.68 21.25
C ILE A 119 -13.39 -6.42 22.10
N VAL A 120 -13.16 -6.53 23.41
CA VAL A 120 -14.10 -7.23 24.29
C VAL A 120 -15.40 -6.46 24.47
N ALA A 121 -15.33 -5.12 24.50
CA ALA A 121 -16.51 -4.28 24.53
C ALA A 121 -17.35 -4.43 23.24
N TYR A 122 -16.70 -4.38 22.08
CA TYR A 122 -17.37 -4.54 20.78
C TYR A 122 -17.95 -5.95 20.59
N ALA A 123 -17.23 -7.00 21.01
CA ALA A 123 -17.70 -8.38 20.94
C ALA A 123 -18.74 -8.73 22.04
N GLY A 124 -18.99 -7.85 23.01
CA GLY A 124 -19.92 -8.10 24.12
C GLY A 124 -19.46 -9.22 25.06
N ILE A 125 -18.14 -9.36 25.28
CA ILE A 125 -17.56 -10.40 26.12
C ILE A 125 -16.73 -9.83 27.29
N GLY A 126 -16.42 -10.67 28.28
CA GLY A 126 -15.50 -10.32 29.35
C GLY A 126 -14.02 -10.48 28.94
N LYS A 127 -13.13 -9.69 29.56
CA LYS A 127 -11.67 -9.78 29.35
C LYS A 127 -11.09 -11.16 29.69
N SER A 128 -11.64 -11.84 30.68
CA SER A 128 -11.27 -13.23 31.00
C SER A 128 -11.62 -14.20 29.86
N THR A 129 -12.76 -14.01 29.21
CA THR A 129 -13.17 -14.80 28.04
C THR A 129 -12.23 -14.57 26.86
N PHE A 130 -11.77 -13.34 26.62
CA PHE A 130 -10.74 -13.08 25.61
C PHE A 130 -9.48 -13.92 25.86
N TYR A 131 -8.93 -13.86 27.07
CA TYR A 131 -7.68 -14.57 27.41
C TYR A 131 -7.80 -16.09 27.45
N GLN A 132 -9.02 -16.63 27.47
CA GLN A 132 -9.24 -18.07 27.26
C GLN A 132 -8.98 -18.49 25.80
N TYR A 133 -9.18 -17.60 24.84
CA TYR A 133 -9.02 -17.89 23.41
C TYR A 133 -7.72 -17.34 22.81
N PHE A 134 -7.28 -16.17 23.25
CA PHE A 134 -6.13 -15.47 22.68
C PHE A 134 -5.23 -14.93 23.81
N LYS A 135 -3.93 -15.22 23.75
CA LYS A 135 -2.95 -14.77 24.75
C LYS A 135 -2.63 -13.28 24.61
N SER A 136 -2.78 -12.73 23.41
CA SER A 136 -2.46 -11.33 23.12
C SER A 136 -3.28 -10.80 21.94
N LYS A 137 -3.30 -9.46 21.79
CA LYS A 137 -3.82 -8.78 20.59
C LYS A 137 -3.11 -9.24 19.31
N GLU A 138 -1.80 -9.50 19.41
CA GLU A 138 -0.98 -9.98 18.31
C GLU A 138 -1.38 -11.39 17.88
N GLU A 139 -1.64 -12.30 18.84
CA GLU A 139 -2.14 -13.64 18.53
C GLU A 139 -3.51 -13.62 17.85
N LEU A 140 -4.40 -12.74 18.33
CA LEU A 140 -5.69 -12.51 17.69
C LEU A 140 -5.53 -11.95 16.27
N PHE A 141 -4.60 -11.02 16.06
CA PHE A 141 -4.34 -10.46 14.74
C PHE A 141 -3.85 -11.52 13.75
N TYR A 142 -2.97 -12.45 14.17
CA TYR A 142 -2.57 -13.57 13.32
C TYR A 142 -3.78 -14.40 12.87
N GLU A 143 -4.70 -14.68 13.79
CA GLU A 143 -5.93 -15.40 13.45
C GLU A 143 -6.84 -14.59 12.52
N CYS A 144 -6.89 -13.27 12.69
CA CYS A 144 -7.65 -12.38 11.81
C CYS A 144 -7.07 -12.40 10.38
N ALA A 145 -5.75 -12.32 10.25
CA ALA A 145 -5.07 -12.41 8.97
C ALA A 145 -5.38 -13.77 8.32
N ASP A 146 -5.15 -14.88 9.03
CA ASP A 146 -5.45 -16.22 8.51
C ASP A 146 -6.91 -16.35 8.07
N HIS A 147 -7.86 -15.88 8.88
CA HIS A 147 -9.29 -15.93 8.55
C HIS A 147 -9.63 -15.10 7.30
N VAL A 148 -9.06 -13.90 7.17
CA VAL A 148 -9.37 -12.99 6.06
C VAL A 148 -8.74 -13.48 4.74
N PHE A 149 -7.49 -13.95 4.78
CA PHE A 149 -6.77 -14.37 3.58
C PHE A 149 -7.09 -15.80 3.14
N TYR A 150 -7.59 -16.65 4.05
CA TYR A 150 -8.05 -18.01 3.72
C TYR A 150 -9.22 -18.01 2.72
N ASP A 151 -10.16 -17.06 2.86
CA ASP A 151 -11.38 -17.01 2.03
C ASP A 151 -11.07 -16.76 0.54
N ILE A 152 -9.94 -16.11 0.23
CA ILE A 152 -9.48 -15.83 -1.14
C ILE A 152 -9.03 -17.10 -1.85
N ALA A 153 -8.35 -17.99 -1.11
CA ALA A 153 -7.82 -19.23 -1.66
C ALA A 153 -8.94 -20.22 -2.02
N ARG A 154 -10.17 -19.98 -1.52
CA ARG A 154 -11.34 -20.76 -1.88
C ARG A 154 -12.00 -20.17 -3.13
N ASP A 155 -11.71 -20.78 -4.27
CA ASP A 155 -12.34 -20.38 -5.52
C ASP A 155 -13.87 -20.50 -5.45
N ASN A 156 -14.55 -19.42 -5.84
CA ASN A 156 -15.96 -19.47 -6.22
C ASN A 156 -16.09 -20.46 -7.41
N PRO A 157 -17.08 -21.39 -7.41
CA PRO A 157 -17.32 -22.27 -8.54
C PRO A 157 -17.40 -21.55 -9.90
N ALA A 158 -17.88 -20.31 -9.95
CA ALA A 158 -17.92 -19.50 -11.16
C ALA A 158 -16.54 -19.11 -11.71
N ILE A 159 -15.52 -19.10 -10.84
CA ILE A 159 -14.09 -18.90 -11.18
C ILE A 159 -13.46 -20.27 -11.46
N SER A 160 -13.56 -21.25 -10.56
CA SER A 160 -12.87 -22.53 -10.73
C SER A 160 -13.35 -23.34 -11.94
N ASN A 161 -14.61 -23.17 -12.34
CA ASN A 161 -15.17 -23.86 -13.52
C ASN A 161 -14.84 -23.15 -14.84
N GLU A 162 -14.31 -21.93 -14.79
CA GLU A 162 -13.86 -21.22 -15.98
C GLU A 162 -12.63 -21.93 -16.58
N GLN A 163 -12.76 -22.35 -17.84
CA GLN A 163 -11.73 -23.12 -18.52
C GLN A 163 -10.68 -22.22 -19.16
N ASN A 164 -11.03 -20.99 -19.55
CA ASN A 164 -10.05 -20.05 -20.11
C ASN A 164 -9.24 -19.38 -18.97
N GLY A 165 -7.92 -19.58 -18.96
CA GLY A 165 -7.06 -19.12 -17.86
C GLY A 165 -7.05 -17.60 -17.68
N LEU A 166 -7.02 -16.85 -18.78
CA LEU A 166 -7.04 -15.38 -18.73
C LEU A 166 -8.40 -14.84 -18.26
N MET A 167 -9.50 -15.47 -18.66
CA MET A 167 -10.85 -15.15 -18.17
C MET A 167 -11.01 -15.53 -16.70
N ARG A 168 -10.41 -16.65 -16.27
CA ARG A 168 -10.41 -17.06 -14.86
C ARG A 168 -9.68 -16.04 -13.99
N LEU A 169 -8.52 -15.57 -14.43
CA LEU A 169 -7.76 -14.49 -13.80
C LEU A 169 -8.57 -13.19 -13.75
N TRP A 170 -9.26 -12.82 -14.84
CA TRP A 170 -10.14 -11.66 -14.88
C TRP A 170 -11.28 -11.76 -13.85
N LYS A 171 -12.00 -12.89 -13.84
CA LYS A 171 -13.08 -13.15 -12.88
C LYS A 171 -12.58 -13.12 -11.44
N ARG A 172 -11.35 -13.61 -11.19
CA ARG A 172 -10.71 -13.53 -9.87
C ARG A 172 -10.45 -12.08 -9.46
N ALA A 173 -9.87 -11.27 -10.35
CA ALA A 173 -9.64 -9.85 -10.08
C ALA A 173 -10.95 -9.10 -9.79
N VAL A 174 -12.00 -9.33 -10.59
CA VAL A 174 -13.34 -8.78 -10.35
C VAL A 174 -13.91 -9.23 -9.01
N SER A 175 -13.88 -10.54 -8.73
CA SER A 175 -14.36 -11.08 -7.46
C SER A 175 -13.63 -10.44 -6.28
N PHE A 176 -12.30 -10.34 -6.34
CA PHE A 176 -11.48 -9.74 -5.31
C PHE A 176 -11.92 -8.30 -5.00
N MET A 177 -12.17 -7.48 -6.02
CA MET A 177 -12.64 -6.11 -5.81
C MET A 177 -13.99 -6.02 -5.08
N HIS A 178 -14.92 -6.93 -5.37
CA HIS A 178 -16.25 -6.88 -4.76
C HIS A 178 -16.30 -7.48 -3.36
N THR A 179 -15.53 -8.53 -3.12
CA THR A 179 -15.68 -9.37 -1.91
C THR A 179 -14.54 -9.22 -0.92
N HIS A 180 -13.39 -8.71 -1.37
CA HIS A 180 -12.13 -8.84 -0.64
C HIS A 180 -11.27 -7.57 -0.67
N LEU A 181 -11.78 -6.44 -1.16
CA LEU A 181 -11.00 -5.19 -1.21
C LEU A 181 -10.52 -4.73 0.17
N HIS A 182 -11.34 -4.99 1.19
CA HIS A 182 -11.07 -4.67 2.58
C HIS A 182 -9.87 -5.40 3.19
N MET A 183 -9.38 -6.45 2.55
CA MET A 183 -8.21 -7.17 3.04
C MET A 183 -6.92 -6.42 2.76
N LEU A 184 -6.89 -5.47 1.82
CA LEU A 184 -5.73 -4.61 1.61
C LEU A 184 -5.42 -3.81 2.88
N ASP A 185 -6.43 -3.42 3.65
CA ASP A 185 -6.26 -2.82 4.98
C ASP A 185 -5.56 -3.80 5.93
N MET A 186 -6.01 -5.05 5.96
CA MET A 186 -5.42 -6.11 6.79
C MET A 186 -3.99 -6.45 6.36
N LEU A 187 -3.70 -6.43 5.06
CA LEU A 187 -2.35 -6.62 4.51
C LEU A 187 -1.43 -5.47 4.93
N ASN A 188 -1.90 -4.23 4.85
CA ASN A 188 -1.14 -3.06 5.27
C ASN A 188 -0.84 -3.07 6.77
N ILE A 189 -1.82 -3.46 7.58
CA ILE A 189 -1.61 -3.69 9.00
C ILE A 189 -0.60 -4.82 9.23
N ALA A 190 -0.73 -5.95 8.52
CA ALA A 190 0.15 -7.10 8.68
C ALA A 190 1.61 -6.74 8.39
N ARG A 191 1.86 -5.95 7.34
CA ARG A 191 3.20 -5.44 7.01
C ARG A 191 3.79 -4.57 8.13
N GLY A 192 2.99 -3.67 8.71
CA GLY A 192 3.43 -2.84 9.83
C GLY A 192 3.68 -3.64 11.11
N ALA A 193 2.77 -4.57 11.45
CA ALA A 193 2.88 -5.43 12.62
C ALA A 193 4.08 -6.38 12.54
N SER A 194 4.44 -6.82 11.33
CA SER A 194 5.58 -7.70 11.07
C SER A 194 6.95 -7.06 11.23
N MET A 195 7.02 -5.75 11.46
CA MET A 195 8.28 -5.02 11.72
C MET A 195 9.02 -5.51 12.97
N LYS A 196 8.34 -6.19 13.91
CA LYS A 196 8.97 -6.79 15.11
C LYS A 196 9.95 -7.94 14.79
N ASN A 197 10.14 -8.27 13.50
CA ASN A 197 11.05 -9.28 12.96
C ASN A 197 10.97 -10.66 13.64
N SER A 198 9.83 -10.95 14.28
CA SER A 198 9.59 -12.23 14.91
C SER A 198 9.42 -13.29 13.83
N LEU A 199 9.87 -14.52 14.10
CA LEU A 199 9.69 -15.63 13.17
C LEU A 199 8.21 -15.82 12.80
N ARG A 200 7.31 -15.62 13.78
CA ARG A 200 5.87 -15.78 13.60
C ARG A 200 5.28 -14.71 12.68
N SER A 201 5.72 -13.46 12.78
CA SER A 201 5.20 -12.39 11.92
C SER A 201 5.68 -12.53 10.48
N ARG A 202 6.93 -12.99 10.27
CA ARG A 202 7.44 -13.34 8.94
C ARG A 202 6.64 -14.47 8.31
N GLN A 203 6.41 -15.56 9.06
CA GLN A 203 5.61 -16.70 8.60
C GLN A 203 4.16 -16.30 8.27
N MET A 204 3.54 -15.42 9.06
CA MET A 204 2.21 -14.89 8.75
C MET A 204 2.25 -14.13 7.41
N LEU A 205 3.16 -13.17 7.24
CA LEU A 205 3.21 -12.36 6.03
C LEU A 205 3.47 -13.25 4.79
N GLU A 206 4.36 -14.22 4.90
CA GLU A 206 4.61 -15.22 3.86
C GLU A 206 3.35 -16.04 3.52
N ALA A 207 2.64 -16.55 4.53
CA ALA A 207 1.39 -17.28 4.32
C ALA A 207 0.31 -16.42 3.64
N VAL A 208 0.19 -15.15 4.04
CA VAL A 208 -0.71 -14.17 3.42
C VAL A 208 -0.34 -13.94 1.96
N MET A 209 0.94 -13.72 1.67
CA MET A 209 1.41 -13.54 0.29
C MET A 209 1.13 -14.78 -0.56
N ASN A 210 1.42 -15.98 -0.06
CA ASN A 210 1.16 -17.23 -0.76
C ASN A 210 -0.33 -17.44 -1.06
N ASN A 211 -1.20 -17.17 -0.08
CA ASN A 211 -2.66 -17.25 -0.27
C ASN A 211 -3.18 -16.27 -1.34
N LEU A 212 -2.52 -15.13 -1.52
CA LEU A 212 -2.83 -14.18 -2.60
C LEU A 212 -2.27 -14.64 -3.95
N THR A 213 -1.04 -15.16 -3.97
CA THR A 213 -0.29 -15.43 -5.20
C THR A 213 -0.63 -16.77 -5.83
N ASP A 214 -0.87 -17.81 -5.03
CA ASP A 214 -1.05 -19.18 -5.54
C ASP A 214 -2.26 -19.32 -6.47
N PRO A 215 -3.45 -18.77 -6.16
CA PRO A 215 -4.58 -18.84 -7.07
C PRO A 215 -4.34 -18.07 -8.38
N ILE A 216 -3.66 -16.91 -8.30
CA ILE A 216 -3.29 -16.13 -9.48
C ILE A 216 -2.30 -16.92 -10.34
N LYS A 217 -1.27 -17.52 -9.73
CA LYS A 217 -0.29 -18.36 -10.42
C LYS A 217 -0.93 -19.57 -11.09
N ALA A 218 -1.92 -20.20 -10.44
CA ALA A 218 -2.67 -21.31 -11.04
C ALA A 218 -3.42 -20.87 -12.30
N ASP A 219 -4.08 -19.71 -12.27
CA ASP A 219 -4.77 -19.16 -13.44
C ASP A 219 -3.77 -18.79 -14.56
N LEU A 220 -2.61 -18.24 -14.20
CA LEU A 220 -1.53 -17.93 -15.14
C LEU A 220 -0.93 -19.18 -15.79
N ILE A 221 -0.76 -20.29 -15.04
CA ILE A 221 -0.32 -21.58 -15.59
C ILE A 221 -1.34 -22.09 -16.61
N LEU A 222 -2.64 -22.01 -16.29
CA LEU A 222 -3.70 -22.38 -17.22
C LEU A 222 -3.65 -21.53 -18.48
N ALA A 223 -3.50 -20.21 -18.35
CA ALA A 223 -3.39 -19.28 -19.46
C ALA A 223 -2.14 -19.53 -20.34
N SER A 224 -1.01 -19.85 -19.71
CA SER A 224 0.25 -20.18 -20.39
C SER A 224 0.17 -21.50 -21.16
N ASN A 225 -0.43 -22.54 -20.56
CA ASN A 225 -0.71 -23.82 -21.24
C ASN A 225 -1.63 -23.66 -22.45
N GLN A 226 -2.47 -22.63 -22.47
CA GLN A 226 -3.35 -22.27 -23.59
C GLN A 226 -2.67 -21.38 -24.64
N GLY A 227 -1.41 -20.98 -24.42
CA GLY A 227 -0.69 -20.07 -25.29
C GLY A 227 -1.21 -18.64 -25.26
N THR A 228 -1.97 -18.24 -24.23
CA THR A 228 -2.51 -16.88 -24.12
C THR A 228 -1.59 -15.93 -23.33
N ILE A 229 -0.69 -16.48 -22.52
CA ILE A 229 0.37 -15.75 -21.82
C ILE A 229 1.70 -16.41 -22.12
N HIS A 230 2.66 -15.63 -22.61
CA HIS A 230 4.02 -16.09 -22.87
C HIS A 230 4.99 -15.39 -21.92
N PHE A 231 4.94 -15.80 -20.65
CA PHE A 231 5.81 -15.27 -19.61
C PHE A 231 6.60 -16.38 -18.95
N LYS A 232 7.92 -16.20 -18.85
CA LYS A 232 8.85 -17.26 -18.42
C LYS A 232 8.65 -17.65 -16.95
N ASP A 233 8.54 -16.67 -16.07
CA ASP A 233 8.35 -16.89 -14.64
C ASP A 233 6.96 -16.44 -14.17
N LEU A 234 6.01 -17.38 -14.18
CA LEU A 234 4.63 -17.11 -13.77
C LEU A 234 4.48 -16.81 -12.27
N HIS A 235 5.48 -17.14 -11.44
CA HIS A 235 5.48 -16.75 -10.04
C HIS A 235 5.78 -15.26 -9.91
N VAL A 236 6.82 -14.77 -10.59
CA VAL A 236 7.11 -13.32 -10.66
C VAL A 236 5.89 -12.57 -11.18
N LEU A 237 5.29 -13.03 -12.29
CA LEU A 237 4.11 -12.37 -12.88
C LEU A 237 2.93 -12.28 -11.90
N ALA A 238 2.68 -13.31 -11.08
CA ALA A 238 1.63 -13.28 -10.07
C ALA A 238 1.85 -12.14 -9.05
N TYR A 239 3.08 -11.97 -8.57
CA TYR A 239 3.44 -10.86 -7.67
C TYR A 239 3.26 -9.49 -8.33
N LEU A 240 3.66 -9.36 -9.60
CA LEU A 240 3.49 -8.10 -10.33
C LEU A 240 2.02 -7.72 -10.51
N ILE A 241 1.14 -8.69 -10.75
CA ILE A 241 -0.32 -8.49 -10.84
C ILE A 241 -0.89 -8.02 -9.50
N ILE A 242 -0.46 -8.59 -8.38
CA ILE A 242 -0.90 -8.14 -7.06
C ILE A 242 -0.43 -6.70 -6.82
N GLY A 243 0.82 -6.38 -7.13
CA GLY A 243 1.35 -5.02 -7.02
C GLY A 243 0.55 -4.01 -7.85
N ALA A 244 0.28 -4.34 -9.11
CA ALA A 244 -0.55 -3.52 -10.00
C ALA A 244 -1.97 -3.32 -9.43
N SER A 245 -2.57 -4.39 -8.88
CA SER A 245 -3.92 -4.36 -8.29
C SER A 245 -3.97 -3.51 -7.02
N GLU A 246 -3.01 -3.68 -6.11
CA GLU A 246 -2.90 -2.92 -4.85
C GLU A 246 -2.75 -1.42 -5.15
N TYR A 247 -1.89 -1.05 -6.10
CA TYR A 247 -1.69 0.36 -6.43
C TYR A 247 -2.82 0.96 -7.27
N GLY A 248 -3.51 0.16 -8.09
CA GLY A 248 -4.78 0.55 -8.69
C GLY A 248 -5.83 0.89 -7.64
N TYR A 249 -5.88 0.14 -6.54
CA TYR A 249 -6.74 0.49 -5.40
C TYR A 249 -6.32 1.83 -4.76
N TYR A 250 -5.04 2.08 -4.49
CA TYR A 250 -4.60 3.37 -3.95
C TYR A 250 -4.93 4.54 -4.89
N TYR A 251 -4.79 4.35 -6.20
CA TYR A 251 -5.22 5.33 -7.19
C TYR A 251 -6.73 5.63 -7.06
N SER A 252 -7.56 4.61 -6.86
CA SER A 252 -9.02 4.79 -6.72
C SER A 252 -9.41 5.60 -5.47
N GLN A 253 -8.66 5.48 -4.37
CA GLN A 253 -8.92 6.19 -3.11
C GLN A 253 -8.78 7.71 -3.24
N ILE A 254 -7.83 8.17 -4.07
CA ILE A 254 -7.59 9.61 -4.30
C ILE A 254 -8.33 10.17 -5.52
N HIS A 255 -8.93 9.30 -6.33
CA HIS A 255 -9.77 9.67 -7.47
C HIS A 255 -11.18 9.09 -7.31
N PRO A 256 -11.95 9.55 -6.31
CA PRO A 256 -13.24 8.95 -5.94
C PRO A 256 -14.33 9.05 -7.03
N GLY A 257 -14.10 9.88 -8.07
CA GLY A 257 -14.96 9.93 -9.25
C GLY A 257 -14.80 8.73 -10.21
N ASN A 258 -13.77 7.90 -10.03
CA ASN A 258 -13.55 6.70 -10.82
C ASN A 258 -14.15 5.48 -10.10
N ASN A 259 -15.10 4.80 -10.74
CA ASN A 259 -15.57 3.49 -10.28
C ASN A 259 -14.38 2.51 -10.24
N ILE A 260 -14.28 1.70 -9.18
CA ILE A 260 -13.22 0.70 -9.00
C ILE A 260 -13.17 -0.29 -10.18
N GLU A 261 -14.32 -0.65 -10.76
CA GLU A 261 -14.38 -1.49 -11.96
C GLU A 261 -13.72 -0.82 -13.17
N SER A 262 -13.91 0.49 -13.33
CA SER A 262 -13.26 1.26 -14.39
C SER A 262 -11.75 1.35 -14.19
N VAL A 263 -11.30 1.43 -12.93
CA VAL A 263 -9.87 1.37 -12.60
C VAL A 263 -9.29 0.01 -12.94
N LEU A 264 -9.98 -1.10 -12.60
CA LEU A 264 -9.52 -2.44 -12.97
C LEU A 264 -9.46 -2.64 -14.48
N MET A 265 -10.50 -2.23 -15.22
CA MET A 265 -10.53 -2.35 -16.69
C MET A 265 -9.35 -1.61 -17.34
N ARG A 266 -9.13 -0.36 -16.94
CA ARG A 266 -8.00 0.44 -17.46
C ARG A 266 -6.67 -0.11 -16.99
N GLY A 267 -6.58 -0.58 -15.74
CA GLY A 267 -5.38 -1.16 -15.18
C GLY A 267 -5.00 -2.48 -15.84
N TRP A 268 -5.98 -3.29 -16.24
CA TRP A 268 -5.77 -4.51 -17.01
C TRP A 268 -5.25 -4.21 -18.41
N ASP A 269 -5.86 -3.23 -19.09
CA ASP A 269 -5.38 -2.77 -20.40
C ASP A 269 -3.96 -2.20 -20.32
N ILE A 270 -3.66 -1.43 -19.27
CA ILE A 270 -2.29 -1.01 -18.97
C ILE A 270 -1.43 -2.25 -18.77
N PHE A 271 -1.69 -3.11 -17.80
CA PHE A 271 -0.78 -4.20 -17.45
C PHE A 271 -0.46 -5.16 -18.62
N PHE A 272 -1.47 -5.56 -19.40
CA PHE A 272 -1.29 -6.54 -20.48
C PHE A 272 -1.02 -5.93 -21.86
N ASN A 273 -1.43 -4.68 -22.10
CA ASN A 273 -1.35 -4.05 -23.42
C ASN A 273 -0.57 -2.71 -23.39
N PHE A 274 0.17 -2.40 -22.33
CA PHE A 274 0.89 -1.13 -22.15
C PHE A 274 1.81 -0.82 -23.32
N ILE A 275 2.53 -1.85 -23.79
CA ILE A 275 3.60 -1.73 -24.78
C ILE A 275 3.33 -2.71 -25.92
N SER A 276 2.12 -2.66 -26.48
CA SER A 276 1.88 -3.21 -27.81
C SER A 276 2.39 -2.22 -28.86
N GLN A 277 3.70 -2.22 -29.11
CA GLN A 277 4.21 -1.94 -30.46
C GLN A 277 4.41 -3.30 -31.11
N TYR A 278 3.54 -3.67 -32.06
CA TYR A 278 3.49 -4.98 -32.73
C TYR A 278 2.95 -6.16 -31.89
N THR A 279 1.67 -6.46 -32.07
CA THR A 279 1.22 -7.77 -32.61
C THR A 279 -0.22 -7.62 -33.09
N GLY A 280 -0.61 -8.46 -34.05
CA GLY A 280 -1.83 -8.32 -34.86
C GLY A 280 -3.16 -8.38 -34.10
N GLN A 281 -4.24 -8.51 -34.87
CA GLN A 281 -5.64 -8.36 -34.47
C GLN A 281 -6.14 -9.23 -33.29
N GLU A 282 -5.33 -10.13 -32.73
CA GLU A 282 -5.73 -11.09 -31.70
C GLU A 282 -5.75 -10.49 -30.28
N GLY A 283 -4.91 -9.49 -29.96
CA GLY A 283 -4.97 -8.77 -28.66
C GLY A 283 -6.22 -7.91 -28.47
N ARG A 284 -6.96 -7.62 -29.55
CA ARG A 284 -8.24 -6.89 -29.52
C ARG A 284 -9.44 -7.75 -29.10
N SER A 285 -9.26 -9.05 -28.98
CA SER A 285 -10.38 -9.99 -28.82
C SER A 285 -11.13 -9.82 -27.49
N LEU A 286 -10.48 -9.42 -26.39
CA LEU A 286 -11.14 -9.29 -25.07
C LEU A 286 -11.92 -7.98 -24.88
N ILE A 287 -11.52 -6.88 -25.53
CA ILE A 287 -12.25 -5.60 -25.48
C ILE A 287 -13.59 -5.72 -26.25
N ASN A 288 -13.69 -6.62 -27.23
CA ASN A 288 -14.91 -6.80 -28.03
C ASN A 288 -16.03 -7.57 -27.30
N TYR A 289 -15.74 -8.28 -26.21
CA TYR A 289 -16.76 -9.01 -25.44
C TYR A 289 -17.56 -8.13 -24.46
N THR A 290 -17.14 -6.88 -24.22
CA THR A 290 -17.81 -5.95 -23.28
C THR A 290 -18.79 -4.98 -23.94
N THR A 291 -18.89 -4.96 -25.27
CA THR A 291 -19.84 -4.11 -26.02
C THR A 291 -21.29 -4.60 -26.06
N VAL A 292 -21.70 -5.46 -25.13
CA VAL A 292 -23.11 -5.74 -24.87
C VAL A 292 -23.45 -5.31 -23.45
N SER A 293 -23.45 -4.00 -23.21
CA SER A 293 -24.56 -3.24 -22.63
C SER A 293 -24.06 -1.95 -21.96
N HIS A 294 -24.80 -0.87 -22.24
CA HIS A 294 -24.73 0.46 -21.61
C HIS A 294 -23.68 1.42 -22.19
N GLY A 295 -24.14 2.15 -23.22
CA GLY A 295 -23.44 3.29 -23.79
C GLY A 295 -23.35 4.46 -22.80
N ILE A 296 -22.15 5.02 -22.67
CA ILE A 296 -21.91 6.28 -21.98
C ILE A 296 -21.02 7.14 -22.89
N SER A 297 -21.54 8.32 -23.24
CA SER A 297 -20.92 9.32 -24.10
C SER A 297 -19.79 10.10 -23.41
N LYS A 298 -18.69 10.32 -24.14
CA LYS A 298 -17.52 11.13 -23.75
C LYS A 298 -17.85 12.63 -23.63
N PRO A 299 -17.22 13.38 -22.69
CA PRO A 299 -17.10 14.83 -22.78
C PRO A 299 -15.82 15.24 -23.54
N SER A 300 -15.95 16.29 -24.34
CA SER A 300 -14.94 16.87 -25.25
C SER A 300 -13.91 17.77 -24.56
N THR A 301 -12.67 17.73 -25.06
CA THR A 301 -11.50 18.56 -24.75
C THR A 301 -11.58 20.01 -25.24
N LYS A 302 -10.80 20.92 -24.61
CA LYS A 302 -10.25 22.15 -25.24
C LYS A 302 -8.93 22.60 -24.60
N HIS A 303 -8.08 23.19 -25.45
CA HIS A 303 -6.62 23.45 -25.41
C HIS A 303 -6.11 24.66 -24.57
N GLY A 304 -4.78 24.71 -24.39
CA GLY A 304 -3.98 25.96 -24.36
C GLY A 304 -2.45 25.77 -24.16
N LEU A 305 -1.63 26.19 -25.14
CA LEU A 305 -0.14 26.14 -25.22
C LEU A 305 0.60 27.26 -24.42
N LEU A 306 1.90 27.09 -24.10
CA LEU A 306 3.06 27.88 -24.65
C LEU A 306 4.44 27.68 -23.95
N ALA A 307 5.50 28.04 -24.69
CA ALA A 307 6.93 27.66 -24.70
C ALA A 307 7.98 28.35 -23.75
N ALA A 308 9.12 27.63 -23.55
CA ALA A 308 10.57 27.97 -23.64
C ALA A 308 11.32 29.02 -22.76
N GLY A 309 12.58 28.68 -22.38
CA GLY A 309 13.67 29.63 -22.07
C GLY A 309 14.89 29.08 -21.28
N ASN A 310 16.11 29.17 -21.85
CA ASN A 310 17.42 28.74 -21.33
C ASN A 310 18.09 29.75 -20.35
N GLY A 311 19.07 29.31 -19.54
CA GLY A 311 20.06 30.19 -18.89
C GLY A 311 21.11 29.47 -18.01
N GLU A 312 22.37 29.48 -18.45
CA GLU A 312 23.54 28.94 -17.75
C GLU A 312 24.03 29.82 -16.57
N SER A 313 24.60 29.13 -15.55
CA SER A 313 25.78 29.47 -14.74
C SER A 313 25.98 30.90 -14.19
N ALA A 314 25.90 31.02 -12.87
CA ALA A 314 26.87 31.77 -12.05
C ALA A 314 26.68 31.37 -10.57
N LEU A 315 27.77 31.14 -9.81
CA LEU A 315 27.97 31.54 -8.39
C LEU A 315 29.09 30.73 -7.73
N SER A 316 30.33 31.11 -8.03
CA SER A 316 31.45 30.99 -7.11
C SER A 316 31.57 32.30 -6.29
N ASN A 317 31.87 32.16 -4.99
CA ASN A 317 32.21 33.19 -3.97
C ASN A 317 31.05 33.83 -3.16
N MET A 318 31.10 33.73 -1.81
CA MET A 318 31.22 34.86 -0.85
C MET A 318 30.99 34.49 0.65
N LYS A 319 31.51 35.35 1.57
CA LYS A 319 31.91 35.10 2.98
C LYS A 319 30.90 35.57 4.07
N GLU A 320 31.19 35.19 5.32
CA GLU A 320 30.40 35.19 6.58
C GLU A 320 29.96 36.55 7.23
N ASN A 321 29.98 37.69 6.52
CA ASN A 321 29.79 39.03 7.15
C ASN A 321 28.40 39.68 6.96
N ASP A 322 27.36 38.91 6.62
CA ASP A 322 26.15 39.45 5.96
C ASP A 322 24.80 39.30 6.71
N LEU A 323 24.81 39.25 8.05
CA LEU A 323 23.58 39.18 8.86
C LEU A 323 23.16 40.57 9.39
N VAL A 324 21.95 41.04 9.04
CA VAL A 324 21.42 42.35 9.43
C VAL A 324 20.12 42.25 10.25
N LYS A 325 19.82 43.25 11.09
CA LYS A 325 18.52 43.36 11.82
C LYS A 325 17.40 43.81 10.89
N ILE A 326 16.13 43.56 11.24
CA ILE A 326 14.97 43.94 10.39
C ILE A 326 14.92 45.45 10.05
N SER A 327 15.36 46.32 10.97
CA SER A 327 15.45 47.76 10.74
C SER A 327 16.48 48.12 9.67
N GLU A 328 17.61 47.39 9.66
CA GLU A 328 18.67 47.58 8.68
C GLU A 328 18.30 46.96 7.33
N LEU A 329 17.62 45.81 7.32
CA LEU A 329 17.06 45.20 6.11
C LEU A 329 16.03 46.10 5.45
N SER A 330 15.14 46.72 6.24
CA SER A 330 14.15 47.69 5.76
C SER A 330 14.82 48.92 5.14
N ARG A 331 15.85 49.45 5.79
CA ARG A 331 16.64 50.57 5.26
C ARG A 331 17.32 50.23 3.93
N ARG A 332 17.94 49.06 3.82
CA ARG A 332 18.69 48.63 2.62
C ARG A 332 17.78 48.27 1.44
N SER A 333 16.65 47.60 1.69
CA SER A 333 15.66 47.25 0.66
C SER A 333 14.72 48.41 0.28
N LYS A 334 14.70 49.47 1.11
CA LYS A 334 13.72 50.57 1.04
C LYS A 334 12.27 50.05 1.06
N ILE A 335 12.02 48.94 1.77
CA ILE A 335 10.69 48.34 1.97
C ILE A 335 10.32 48.44 3.46
N PRO A 336 9.10 48.84 3.82
CA PRO A 336 8.68 48.96 5.22
C PRO A 336 8.78 47.64 6.00
N ILE A 337 9.13 47.72 7.28
CA ILE A 337 9.23 46.57 8.19
C ILE A 337 7.93 45.73 8.20
N SER A 338 6.76 46.38 8.14
CA SER A 338 5.45 45.72 8.09
C SER A 338 5.30 44.85 6.84
N THR A 339 5.71 45.35 5.68
CA THR A 339 5.68 44.62 4.40
C THR A 339 6.67 43.46 4.39
N ILE A 340 7.87 43.64 4.96
CA ILE A 340 8.85 42.56 5.10
C ILE A 340 8.28 41.42 5.97
N ARG A 341 7.62 41.76 7.09
CA ARG A 341 6.95 40.76 7.95
C ARG A 341 5.82 40.05 7.21
N TYR A 342 5.04 40.78 6.43
CA TYR A 342 3.98 40.20 5.59
C TYR A 342 4.57 39.21 4.58
N TYR A 343 5.66 39.54 3.88
CA TYR A 343 6.31 38.64 2.94
C TYR A 343 6.88 37.37 3.59
N ILE A 344 7.39 37.47 4.83
CA ILE A 344 7.82 36.28 5.59
C ILE A 344 6.62 35.40 5.94
N LEU A 345 5.51 35.99 6.40
CA LEU A 345 4.29 35.26 6.76
C LEU A 345 3.69 34.54 5.54
N GLU A 346 3.71 35.20 4.39
CA GLU A 346 3.22 34.67 3.12
C GLU A 346 4.16 33.64 2.48
N GLY A 347 5.34 33.38 3.05
CA GLY A 347 6.34 32.45 2.53
C GLY A 347 7.07 32.96 1.28
N LEU A 348 7.09 34.27 1.05
CA LEU A 348 7.82 34.94 -0.04
C LEU A 348 9.29 35.22 0.31
N LEU A 349 9.65 35.11 1.59
CA LEU A 349 11.02 35.25 2.09
C LEU A 349 11.39 34.04 2.94
N PRO A 350 12.70 33.72 3.05
CA PRO A 350 13.16 32.71 3.99
C PRO A 350 12.74 33.08 5.42
N THR A 351 12.65 32.08 6.29
CA THR A 351 12.40 32.35 7.71
C THR A 351 13.60 33.08 8.31
N ALA A 352 13.32 34.18 9.02
CA ALA A 352 14.36 34.94 9.71
C ALA A 352 15.10 34.07 10.74
N LEU A 353 16.41 34.24 10.83
CA LEU A 353 17.26 33.51 11.80
C LEU A 353 16.97 34.04 13.21
N LYS A 354 16.16 33.30 13.98
CA LYS A 354 15.78 33.69 15.36
C LYS A 354 16.91 33.32 16.32
N THR A 355 17.46 34.32 17.02
CA THR A 355 18.51 34.13 18.05
C THR A 355 17.96 34.30 19.48
N GLY A 356 16.63 34.34 19.65
CA GLY A 356 15.91 34.40 20.93
C GLY A 356 14.42 34.69 20.75
N LYS A 357 13.67 34.87 21.86
CA LYS A 357 12.20 35.11 21.83
C LYS A 357 11.78 36.38 21.07
N THR A 358 12.65 37.40 20.99
CA THR A 358 12.32 38.72 20.41
C THR A 358 13.32 39.20 19.35
N ARG A 359 14.37 38.42 19.03
CA ARG A 359 15.46 38.84 18.14
C ARG A 359 15.57 37.92 16.93
N ALA A 360 15.58 38.54 15.74
CA ALA A 360 15.73 37.86 14.47
C ALA A 360 16.72 38.61 13.57
N TYR A 361 17.55 37.86 12.85
CA TYR A 361 18.54 38.35 11.89
C TYR A 361 18.21 37.85 10.48
N TYR A 362 18.60 38.64 9.49
CA TYR A 362 18.25 38.47 8.09
C TYR A 362 19.52 38.45 7.27
N SER A 363 19.69 37.41 6.45
CA SER A 363 20.84 37.27 5.54
C SER A 363 20.66 38.10 4.26
N ASN A 364 21.74 38.25 3.49
CA ASN A 364 21.69 38.85 2.16
C ASN A 364 20.71 38.20 1.18
N ILE A 365 20.31 36.94 1.41
CA ILE A 365 19.24 36.29 0.63
C ILE A 365 17.92 37.05 0.78
N HIS A 366 17.60 37.50 2.01
CA HIS A 366 16.39 38.29 2.25
C HIS A 366 16.44 39.63 1.49
N LEU A 367 17.61 40.27 1.43
CA LEU A 367 17.78 41.52 0.69
C LEU A 367 17.66 41.32 -0.83
N LYS A 368 18.25 40.24 -1.36
CA LYS A 368 18.14 39.87 -2.79
C LYS A 368 16.68 39.64 -3.19
N VAL A 369 15.95 38.85 -2.41
CA VAL A 369 14.54 38.53 -2.71
C VAL A 369 13.64 39.74 -2.54
N LEU A 370 13.89 40.59 -1.53
CA LEU A 370 13.17 41.86 -1.37
C LEU A 370 13.37 42.80 -2.58
N ASN A 371 14.60 42.90 -3.09
CA ASN A 371 14.89 43.71 -4.28
C ASN A 371 14.28 43.09 -5.55
N LEU A 372 14.25 41.76 -5.67
CA LEU A 372 13.61 41.07 -6.78
C LEU A 372 12.09 41.30 -6.79
N ILE A 373 11.43 41.13 -5.65
CA ILE A 373 9.99 41.41 -5.51
C ILE A 373 9.71 42.85 -5.91
N ARG A 374 10.52 43.80 -5.43
CA ARG A 374 10.39 45.21 -5.77
C ARG A 374 10.57 45.48 -7.26
N HIS A 375 11.62 44.92 -7.88
CA HIS A 375 11.86 45.07 -9.32
C HIS A 375 10.66 44.55 -10.13
N LYS A 376 10.18 43.34 -9.81
CA LYS A 376 9.02 42.74 -10.49
C LYS A 376 7.71 43.53 -10.29
N GLN A 377 7.53 44.16 -9.12
CA GLN A 377 6.36 45.00 -8.86
C GLN A 377 6.45 46.37 -9.55
N VAL A 378 7.64 46.98 -9.63
CA VAL A 378 7.82 48.37 -10.09
C VAL A 378 8.14 48.45 -11.57
N GLU A 379 8.98 47.56 -12.09
CA GLU A 379 9.46 47.59 -13.49
C GLU A 379 8.65 46.65 -14.39
N GLU A 380 8.23 45.48 -13.88
CA GLU A 380 7.43 44.51 -14.65
C GLU A 380 5.91 44.61 -14.38
N ASN A 381 5.48 45.47 -13.44
CA ASN A 381 4.09 45.68 -13.01
C ASN A 381 3.32 44.38 -12.68
N LYS A 382 4.02 43.37 -12.12
CA LYS A 382 3.45 42.06 -11.80
C LYS A 382 2.74 42.05 -10.45
N PRO A 383 1.55 41.43 -10.33
CA PRO A 383 0.87 41.27 -9.05
C PRO A 383 1.64 40.28 -8.16
N LEU A 384 1.58 40.50 -6.83
CA LEU A 384 2.32 39.72 -5.85
C LEU A 384 2.02 38.22 -5.90
N SER A 385 0.80 37.84 -6.30
CA SER A 385 0.39 36.44 -6.50
C SER A 385 1.18 35.73 -7.60
N VAL A 386 1.50 36.42 -8.70
CA VAL A 386 2.30 35.87 -9.81
C VAL A 386 3.77 35.79 -9.40
N ILE A 387 4.29 36.81 -8.71
CA ILE A 387 5.65 36.81 -8.19
C ILE A 387 5.85 35.67 -7.17
N LYS A 388 4.83 35.38 -6.35
CA LYS A 388 4.83 34.26 -5.39
C LYS A 388 4.97 32.90 -6.08
N GLU A 389 4.28 32.69 -7.19
CA GLU A 389 4.36 31.47 -7.98
C GLU A 389 5.71 31.34 -8.73
N GLU A 390 6.26 32.45 -9.24
CA GLU A 390 7.60 32.45 -9.86
C GLU A 390 8.70 32.09 -8.83
N ILE A 391 8.69 32.71 -7.65
CA ILE A 391 9.69 32.44 -6.59
C ILE A 391 9.61 30.97 -6.11
N ARG A 392 8.41 30.37 -6.10
CA ARG A 392 8.20 28.95 -5.73
C ARG A 392 8.64 27.98 -6.82
N LYS A 393 8.45 28.32 -8.09
CA LYS A 393 8.86 27.49 -9.23
C LYS A 393 10.38 27.41 -9.39
N ASP A 394 11.08 28.50 -9.10
CA ASP A 394 12.53 28.61 -9.33
C ASP A 394 13.41 28.09 -8.17
N ASN A 395 12.82 27.54 -7.09
CA ASN A 395 13.56 26.98 -5.95
C ASN A 395 14.65 27.91 -5.37
N TYR A 396 14.39 29.23 -5.29
CA TYR A 396 15.37 30.24 -4.83
C TYR A 396 15.96 30.03 -3.40
N PHE A 397 15.40 29.11 -2.60
CA PHE A 397 15.72 28.94 -1.18
C PHE A 397 16.55 27.70 -0.82
N SER A 398 16.92 26.85 -1.79
CA SER A 398 17.86 25.76 -1.58
C SER A 398 19.30 26.25 -1.69
N GLY A 399 19.85 26.81 -0.61
CA GLY A 399 21.26 27.21 -0.55
C GLY A 399 21.69 27.89 0.76
N ASN A 400 22.37 27.12 1.61
CA ASN A 400 23.20 27.50 2.76
C ASN A 400 22.55 28.23 3.97
N SER A 401 22.11 27.43 4.93
CA SER A 401 22.01 27.76 6.35
C SER A 401 23.21 27.15 7.10
N SER A 402 24.17 27.94 7.59
CA SER A 402 25.17 27.41 8.51
C SER A 402 25.70 28.47 9.47
N LYS A 403 25.99 28.00 10.69
CA LYS A 403 26.79 28.61 11.79
C LYS A 403 26.10 29.23 12.99
N GLN A 404 24.76 29.33 13.03
CA GLN A 404 24.06 29.41 14.34
C GLN A 404 22.84 28.48 14.41
N SER A 405 22.56 27.79 13.30
CA SER A 405 21.64 26.65 13.16
C SER A 405 22.25 25.33 13.60
N ASP A 406 23.60 25.19 13.62
CA ASP A 406 24.27 23.88 13.80
C ASP A 406 23.79 23.17 15.07
N LEU A 407 23.72 23.83 16.23
CA LEU A 407 23.25 23.18 17.47
C LEU A 407 21.75 22.80 17.49
N SER A 408 20.91 23.44 16.66
CA SER A 408 19.46 23.16 16.59
C SER A 408 19.13 22.18 15.46
N SER A 409 19.84 22.23 14.32
CA SER A 409 19.75 21.21 13.28
C SER A 409 20.39 19.92 13.78
N ASP A 410 21.54 19.96 14.45
CA ASP A 410 22.17 18.76 15.03
C ASP A 410 21.25 18.07 16.04
N LYS A 411 20.52 18.84 16.86
CA LYS A 411 19.54 18.30 17.80
C LYS A 411 18.30 17.77 17.10
N ARG A 412 17.79 18.48 16.08
CA ARG A 412 16.65 18.02 15.27
C ARG A 412 17.01 16.74 14.52
N ASP A 413 18.20 16.69 13.95
CA ASP A 413 18.75 15.54 13.23
C ASP A 413 19.02 14.39 14.18
N ALA A 414 19.54 14.63 15.39
CA ALA A 414 19.70 13.61 16.43
C ALA A 414 18.35 13.02 16.87
N ILE A 415 17.31 13.86 17.01
CA ILE A 415 15.93 13.41 17.26
C ILE A 415 15.47 12.53 16.11
N LEU A 416 15.57 12.99 14.86
CA LEU A 416 15.10 12.26 13.70
C LEU A 416 15.86 10.93 13.49
N SER A 417 17.19 10.93 13.62
CA SER A 417 18.01 9.72 13.49
C SER A 417 17.66 8.69 14.56
N SER A 418 17.50 9.12 15.81
CA SER A 418 17.09 8.24 16.91
C SER A 418 15.66 7.73 16.75
N SER A 419 14.77 8.59 16.26
CA SER A 419 13.37 8.23 16.01
C SER A 419 13.25 7.22 14.86
N ILE A 420 13.99 7.41 13.77
CA ILE A 420 14.08 6.45 12.66
C ILE A 420 14.55 5.10 13.19
N ALA A 421 15.66 5.05 13.93
CA ALA A 421 16.18 3.81 14.49
C ALA A 421 15.13 3.09 15.36
N LEU A 422 14.47 3.82 16.27
CA LEU A 422 13.48 3.24 17.17
C LEU A 422 12.19 2.82 16.45
N PHE A 423 11.69 3.61 15.49
CA PHE A 423 10.47 3.27 14.74
C PHE A 423 10.67 2.03 13.87
N LEU A 424 11.84 1.88 13.23
CA LEU A 424 12.13 0.72 12.40
C LEU A 424 12.42 -0.55 13.21
N ASP A 425 12.91 -0.40 14.44
CA ASP A 425 13.21 -1.53 15.35
C ASP A 425 11.98 -1.97 16.17
N LYS A 426 11.30 -1.03 16.84
CA LYS A 426 10.22 -1.30 17.80
C LYS A 426 8.81 -1.10 17.22
N GLY A 427 8.70 -0.43 16.08
CA GLY A 427 7.44 0.05 15.53
C GLY A 427 6.98 1.38 16.11
N TYR A 428 5.93 1.96 15.51
CA TYR A 428 5.41 3.27 15.89
C TYR A 428 4.72 3.28 17.26
N ALA A 429 3.84 2.31 17.54
CA ALA A 429 3.08 2.27 18.78
C ALA A 429 3.97 2.17 20.03
N GLU A 430 4.93 1.25 20.02
CA GLU A 430 5.81 0.95 21.16
C GLU A 430 6.89 2.02 21.39
N THR A 431 7.13 2.89 20.42
CA THR A 431 8.10 3.98 20.55
C THR A 431 7.47 5.18 21.25
N SER A 432 8.00 5.57 22.40
CA SER A 432 7.60 6.79 23.11
C SER A 432 8.56 7.96 22.86
N THR A 433 8.09 9.19 23.09
CA THR A 433 8.97 10.38 23.08
C THR A 433 10.03 10.32 24.20
N SER A 434 9.79 9.50 25.24
CA SER A 434 10.78 9.22 26.29
C SER A 434 11.92 8.36 25.77
N ASP A 435 11.61 7.32 25.01
CA ASP A 435 12.61 6.42 24.42
C ASP A 435 13.48 7.20 23.43
N ILE A 436 12.85 8.05 22.60
CA ILE A 436 13.56 8.91 21.65
C ILE A 436 14.51 9.87 22.38
N ALA A 437 14.05 10.52 23.46
CA ALA A 437 14.89 11.45 24.23
C ALA A 437 16.10 10.73 24.83
N HIS A 438 15.88 9.55 25.41
CA HIS A 438 16.92 8.74 26.00
C HIS A 438 17.93 8.25 24.94
N HIS A 439 17.46 7.73 23.81
CA HIS A 439 18.29 7.25 22.71
C HIS A 439 19.13 8.38 22.09
N ALA A 440 18.52 9.54 21.85
CA ALA A 440 19.20 10.74 21.33
C ALA A 440 20.10 11.43 22.38
N LYS A 441 20.09 10.97 23.64
CA LYS A 441 20.81 11.58 24.77
C LYS A 441 20.47 13.07 24.96
N ILE A 442 19.19 13.40 24.87
CA ILE A 442 18.64 14.75 25.05
C ILE A 442 17.52 14.78 26.10
N SER A 443 17.16 15.97 26.55
CA SER A 443 16.00 16.14 27.43
C SER A 443 14.67 16.01 26.66
N LYS A 444 13.60 15.55 27.32
CA LYS A 444 12.24 15.59 26.75
C LYS A 444 11.82 17.00 26.32
N GLY A 445 12.22 18.03 27.08
CA GLY A 445 11.96 19.42 26.74
C GLY A 445 12.57 19.83 25.38
N THR A 446 13.72 19.26 25.01
CA THR A 446 14.35 19.48 23.70
C THR A 446 13.51 18.91 22.56
N ILE A 447 12.83 17.77 22.76
CA ILE A 447 11.91 17.22 21.76
C ILE A 447 10.74 18.18 21.54
N TYR A 448 10.07 18.61 22.62
CA TYR A 448 8.90 19.50 22.54
C TYR A 448 9.23 20.91 22.02
N GLN A 449 10.50 21.30 22.01
CA GLN A 449 10.96 22.53 21.34
C GLN A 449 11.03 22.39 19.81
N ASN A 450 11.18 21.17 19.30
CA ASN A 450 11.38 20.88 17.88
C ASN A 450 10.16 20.25 17.21
N PHE A 451 9.36 19.50 17.96
CA PHE A 451 8.19 18.78 17.48
C PHE A 451 7.09 18.81 18.53
N SER A 452 5.86 19.03 18.09
CA SER A 452 4.69 19.16 18.96
C SER A 452 4.27 17.82 19.56
N ASN A 453 4.40 16.73 18.78
CA ASN A 453 3.96 15.40 19.16
C ASN A 453 4.73 14.30 18.40
N LYS A 454 4.47 13.04 18.77
CA LYS A 454 5.10 11.86 18.14
C LYS A 454 4.75 11.70 16.66
N GLU A 455 3.54 12.05 16.26
CA GLU A 455 3.09 12.00 14.87
C GLU A 455 3.93 12.95 13.99
N GLU A 456 4.14 14.20 14.42
CA GLU A 456 4.97 15.17 13.70
C GLU A 456 6.43 14.69 13.55
N ILE A 457 6.99 14.05 14.59
CA ILE A 457 8.32 13.43 14.53
C ILE A 457 8.33 12.33 13.45
N PHE A 458 7.34 11.44 13.47
CA PHE A 458 7.24 10.35 12.49
C PHE A 458 7.07 10.87 11.06
N MET A 459 6.22 11.88 10.83
CA MET A 459 6.06 12.49 9.51
C MET A 459 7.38 13.04 8.98
N ALA A 460 8.14 13.72 9.85
CA ALA A 460 9.45 14.25 9.49
C ALA A 460 10.51 13.14 9.28
N CYS A 461 10.43 12.03 10.02
CA CYS A 461 11.26 10.84 9.75
C CYS A 461 10.96 10.24 8.38
N ALA A 462 9.68 10.13 8.02
CA ALA A 462 9.27 9.67 6.70
C ALA A 462 9.75 10.65 5.62
N ASP A 463 9.58 11.97 5.77
CA ASP A 463 10.14 12.94 4.81
C ASP A 463 11.65 12.77 4.62
N ARG A 464 12.39 12.61 5.72
CA ARG A 464 13.84 12.46 5.68
C ARG A 464 14.27 11.20 4.91
N ILE A 465 13.74 10.03 5.26
CA ILE A 465 14.09 8.76 4.59
C ILE A 465 13.80 8.84 3.08
N PHE A 466 12.64 9.40 2.70
CA PHE A 466 12.25 9.49 1.31
C PHE A 466 13.05 10.56 0.55
N HIS A 467 13.46 11.64 1.20
CA HIS A 467 14.36 12.64 0.60
C HIS A 467 15.78 12.09 0.40
N ASP A 468 16.35 11.46 1.43
CA ASP A 468 17.72 10.92 1.42
C ASP A 468 17.88 9.83 0.35
N MET A 469 16.89 8.94 0.21
CA MET A 469 16.88 7.88 -0.81
C MET A 469 17.08 8.43 -2.24
N TYR A 470 16.52 9.60 -2.49
CA TYR A 470 16.44 10.14 -3.84
C TYR A 470 17.58 11.09 -4.18
N ASN A 471 18.17 11.78 -3.21
CA ASN A 471 19.21 12.75 -3.50
C ASN A 471 20.45 12.15 -4.19
N ASP A 472 20.85 10.94 -3.82
CA ASP A 472 22.10 10.35 -4.30
C ASP A 472 22.00 9.80 -5.74
N VAL A 473 20.81 9.32 -6.15
CA VAL A 473 20.64 8.63 -7.44
C VAL A 473 19.90 9.48 -8.48
N TRP A 474 19.19 10.54 -8.05
CA TRP A 474 18.33 11.31 -8.96
C TRP A 474 19.06 12.11 -10.03
N ASN A 475 20.28 12.57 -9.74
CA ASN A 475 21.04 13.34 -10.73
C ASN A 475 21.44 12.44 -11.90
N GLU A 476 21.94 11.23 -11.62
CA GLU A 476 22.29 10.24 -12.66
C GLU A 476 21.08 9.74 -13.45
N ILE A 477 19.90 9.65 -12.81
CA ILE A 477 18.63 9.29 -13.47
C ILE A 477 18.16 10.43 -14.38
N LYS A 478 18.28 11.70 -13.95
CA LYS A 478 17.85 12.87 -14.74
C LYS A 478 18.72 13.09 -15.97
N GLU A 479 20.02 12.89 -15.83
CA GLU A 479 20.98 13.08 -16.94
C GLU A 479 20.91 11.95 -17.96
N GLU A 480 20.34 10.79 -17.59
CA GLU A 480 20.11 9.70 -18.53
C GLU A 480 19.13 10.11 -19.62
N LYS A 481 19.56 9.99 -20.88
CA LYS A 481 18.76 10.34 -22.06
C LYS A 481 17.91 9.17 -22.52
N ASP A 482 18.39 7.94 -22.34
CA ASP A 482 17.63 6.75 -22.68
C ASP A 482 16.57 6.48 -21.62
N MET A 483 15.32 6.50 -22.05
CA MET A 483 14.18 6.37 -21.17
C MET A 483 14.04 4.97 -20.55
N ALA A 484 14.28 3.92 -21.33
CA ALA A 484 14.22 2.55 -20.82
C ALA A 484 15.32 2.36 -19.75
N LEU A 485 16.51 2.88 -20.04
CA LEU A 485 17.61 2.88 -19.08
C LEU A 485 17.30 3.73 -17.84
N ARG A 486 16.56 4.85 -17.99
CA ARG A 486 16.08 5.65 -16.87
C ARG A 486 15.15 4.85 -15.95
N MET A 487 14.21 4.09 -16.51
CA MET A 487 13.31 3.21 -15.74
C MET A 487 14.08 2.07 -15.06
N ILE A 488 15.07 1.49 -15.73
CA ILE A 488 15.98 0.49 -15.14
C ILE A 488 16.76 1.11 -13.96
N LYS A 489 17.31 2.31 -14.12
CA LYS A 489 18.02 3.02 -13.03
C LYS A 489 17.10 3.31 -11.86
N ARG A 490 15.83 3.68 -12.09
CA ARG A 490 14.81 3.84 -11.03
C ARG A 490 14.55 2.54 -10.28
N ALA A 491 14.36 1.43 -11.00
CA ALA A 491 14.14 0.12 -10.39
C ALA A 491 15.36 -0.32 -9.53
N LYS A 492 16.58 -0.14 -10.04
CA LYS A 492 17.81 -0.44 -9.28
C LYS A 492 17.99 0.43 -8.03
N ALA A 493 17.74 1.74 -8.16
CA ALA A 493 17.78 2.66 -7.02
C ALA A 493 16.78 2.23 -5.93
N PHE A 494 15.62 1.74 -6.35
CA PHE A 494 14.58 1.24 -5.47
C PHE A 494 15.02 -0.05 -4.74
N PHE A 495 15.62 -1.03 -5.43
CA PHE A 495 16.18 -2.24 -4.81
C PHE A 495 17.26 -1.94 -3.79
N SER A 496 18.17 -1.02 -4.12
CA SER A 496 19.29 -0.62 -3.24
C SER A 496 18.82 0.05 -1.93
N SER A 497 17.62 0.63 -1.93
CA SER A 497 17.08 1.42 -0.81
C SER A 497 16.17 0.61 0.11
N TYR A 498 15.96 -0.68 -0.20
CA TYR A 498 14.82 -1.45 0.28
C TYR A 498 14.71 -1.65 1.81
N PRO A 499 15.76 -2.01 2.59
CA PRO A 499 15.50 -2.41 3.98
C PRO A 499 14.97 -1.24 4.83
N GLN A 500 15.50 -0.04 4.66
CA GLN A 500 15.06 1.12 5.45
C GLN A 500 13.79 1.77 4.87
N TRP A 501 13.72 1.89 3.55
CA TRP A 501 12.63 2.58 2.87
C TRP A 501 11.30 1.83 2.97
N ILE A 502 11.30 0.52 2.67
CA ILE A 502 10.09 -0.32 2.79
C ILE A 502 9.61 -0.39 4.21
N SER A 503 10.53 -0.51 5.16
CA SER A 503 10.15 -0.57 6.57
C SER A 503 9.41 0.70 6.98
N MET A 504 9.89 1.88 6.55
CA MET A 504 9.16 3.13 6.76
C MET A 504 7.83 3.16 5.98
N MET A 505 7.82 2.74 4.71
CA MET A 505 6.59 2.71 3.90
C MET A 505 5.53 1.77 4.50
N ASN A 506 5.91 0.60 5.00
CA ASN A 506 5.04 -0.37 5.65
C ASN A 506 4.44 0.20 6.94
N LEU A 507 5.24 0.95 7.73
CA LEU A 507 4.71 1.68 8.89
C LEU A 507 3.71 2.75 8.46
N VAL A 508 4.03 3.54 7.42
CA VAL A 508 3.11 4.57 6.90
C VAL A 508 1.81 3.93 6.37
N LYS A 509 1.89 2.82 5.63
CA LYS A 509 0.75 2.03 5.15
C LYS A 509 -0.10 1.50 6.30
N SER A 510 0.53 0.93 7.32
CA SER A 510 -0.17 0.41 8.49
C SER A 510 -0.87 1.52 9.28
N LEU A 511 -0.24 2.68 9.42
CA LEU A 511 -0.79 3.83 10.16
C LEU A 511 -1.83 4.62 9.36
N SER A 512 -1.85 4.48 8.03
CA SER A 512 -2.88 5.07 7.19
C SER A 512 -4.19 4.29 7.25
N VAL A 513 -4.17 3.03 7.73
CA VAL A 513 -5.39 2.26 7.98
C VAL A 513 -6.09 2.76 9.26
N GLY A 514 -7.40 2.93 9.16
CA GLY A 514 -8.25 3.46 10.22
C GLY A 514 -8.31 4.98 10.27
N ASP A 515 -8.95 5.53 11.29
CA ASP A 515 -9.36 6.93 11.42
C ASP A 515 -8.26 7.94 11.78
N ASN A 516 -7.15 7.95 11.03
CA ASN A 516 -6.17 9.03 11.09
C ASN A 516 -5.95 9.69 9.71
N PRO A 517 -6.60 10.84 9.45
CA PRO A 517 -6.44 11.56 8.19
C PRO A 517 -5.00 12.00 7.91
N SER A 518 -4.22 12.37 8.92
CA SER A 518 -2.84 12.83 8.72
C SER A 518 -1.95 11.74 8.13
N PHE A 519 -2.03 10.50 8.64
CA PHE A 519 -1.27 9.37 8.09
C PHE A 519 -1.76 8.97 6.71
N ARG A 520 -3.08 9.02 6.45
CA ARG A 520 -3.62 8.83 5.10
C ARG A 520 -3.09 9.88 4.12
N THR A 521 -3.13 11.16 4.48
CA THR A 521 -2.58 12.22 3.63
C THR A 521 -1.09 12.03 3.40
N LYS A 522 -0.34 11.66 4.45
CA LYS A 522 1.09 11.40 4.34
C LYS A 522 1.39 10.26 3.37
N PHE A 523 0.69 9.14 3.50
CA PHE A 523 0.83 7.98 2.64
C PHE A 523 0.65 8.36 1.16
N HIS A 524 -0.48 9.01 0.84
CA HIS A 524 -0.77 9.44 -0.53
C HIS A 524 0.24 10.48 -1.03
N GLN A 525 0.70 11.40 -0.18
CA GLN A 525 1.73 12.37 -0.54
C GLN A 525 3.03 11.67 -0.93
N LEU A 526 3.49 10.69 -0.13
CA LEU A 526 4.72 9.96 -0.40
C LEU A 526 4.62 9.15 -1.69
N ILE A 527 3.52 8.40 -1.90
CA ILE A 527 3.31 7.70 -3.18
C ILE A 527 3.30 8.70 -4.34
N ARG A 528 2.55 9.81 -4.25
CA ARG A 528 2.49 10.83 -5.31
C ARG A 528 3.87 11.36 -5.69
N GLN A 529 4.73 11.62 -4.70
CA GLN A 529 6.11 12.06 -4.94
C GLN A 529 6.93 11.04 -5.75
N MET A 530 6.67 9.75 -5.54
CA MET A 530 7.37 8.66 -6.25
C MET A 530 6.82 8.39 -7.64
N VAL A 531 5.51 8.50 -7.83
CA VAL A 531 4.86 8.22 -9.12
C VAL A 531 4.94 9.38 -10.10
N ASN A 532 4.89 10.64 -9.63
CA ASN A 532 4.94 11.84 -10.48
C ASN A 532 6.09 11.87 -11.51
N PRO A 533 7.31 11.44 -11.18
CA PRO A 533 8.39 11.26 -12.16
C PRO A 533 8.02 10.31 -13.30
N MET A 534 7.45 9.16 -12.99
CA MET A 534 7.04 8.14 -13.97
C MET A 534 5.85 8.64 -14.79
N ILE A 535 4.89 9.30 -14.15
CA ILE A 535 3.72 9.90 -14.83
C ILE A 535 4.17 10.89 -15.91
N ARG A 536 5.06 11.84 -15.57
CA ARG A 536 5.58 12.83 -16.53
C ARG A 536 6.30 12.18 -17.72
N GLU A 537 6.95 11.06 -17.48
CA GLU A 537 7.67 10.30 -18.50
C GLU A 537 6.70 9.57 -19.44
N ILE A 538 5.64 8.96 -18.89
CA ILE A 538 4.57 8.32 -19.67
C ILE A 538 3.80 9.38 -20.48
N GLU A 539 3.52 10.56 -19.91
CA GLU A 539 2.89 11.68 -20.62
C GLU A 539 3.74 12.15 -21.81
N LEU A 540 5.06 12.24 -21.63
CA LEU A 540 5.98 12.58 -22.72
C LEU A 540 5.94 11.53 -23.84
N LEU A 541 6.00 10.25 -23.49
CA LEU A 541 5.87 9.16 -24.46
C LEU A 541 4.53 9.17 -25.20
N GLN A 542 3.47 9.52 -24.49
CA GLN A 542 2.16 9.69 -25.09
C GLN A 542 2.18 10.86 -26.08
N GLN A 543 2.77 12.01 -25.73
CA GLN A 543 2.93 13.15 -26.64
C GLN A 543 3.78 12.82 -27.88
N GLU A 544 4.82 12.00 -27.73
CA GLU A 544 5.66 11.51 -28.82
C GLU A 544 4.98 10.43 -29.69
N GLY A 545 3.77 9.99 -29.31
CA GLY A 545 3.04 8.93 -30.02
C GLY A 545 3.61 7.52 -29.81
N ARG A 546 4.50 7.35 -28.83
CA ARG A 546 5.13 6.05 -28.49
C ARG A 546 4.25 5.20 -27.57
N ILE A 547 3.36 5.84 -26.82
CA ILE A 547 2.28 5.22 -26.02
C ILE A 547 0.93 5.66 -26.58
N ARG A 548 -0.09 4.79 -26.48
CA ARG A 548 -1.44 5.09 -26.94
C ARG A 548 -2.06 6.28 -26.19
N GLN A 549 -2.84 7.10 -26.91
CA GLN A 549 -3.44 8.33 -26.38
C GLN A 549 -4.56 8.11 -25.35
N ASP A 550 -5.13 6.91 -25.30
CA ASP A 550 -6.22 6.53 -24.40
C ASP A 550 -5.74 6.02 -23.03
N ILE A 551 -4.43 5.86 -22.85
CA ILE A 551 -3.83 5.43 -21.59
C ILE A 551 -3.91 6.54 -20.54
N ASP A 552 -4.43 6.19 -19.37
CA ASP A 552 -4.37 7.03 -18.17
C ASP A 552 -2.96 6.99 -17.59
N CYS A 553 -2.20 8.07 -17.82
CA CYS A 553 -0.81 8.18 -17.38
C CYS A 553 -0.65 8.17 -15.85
N ASP A 554 -1.64 8.70 -15.11
CA ASP A 554 -1.61 8.72 -13.64
C ASP A 554 -1.76 7.29 -13.11
N LEU A 555 -2.80 6.56 -13.57
CA LEU A 555 -3.00 5.15 -13.22
C LEU A 555 -1.81 4.27 -13.61
N ALA A 556 -1.22 4.50 -14.79
CA ALA A 556 -0.05 3.76 -15.23
C ALA A 556 1.16 3.98 -14.31
N GLY A 557 1.38 5.21 -13.83
CA GLY A 557 2.42 5.52 -12.84
C GLY A 557 2.22 4.75 -11.52
N TYR A 558 0.98 4.63 -11.04
CA TYR A 558 0.65 3.81 -9.86
C TYR A 558 0.92 2.32 -10.10
N ILE A 559 0.48 1.78 -11.24
CA ILE A 559 0.72 0.37 -11.58
C ILE A 559 2.21 0.04 -11.62
N LEU A 560 3.03 0.87 -12.26
CA LEU A 560 4.48 0.69 -12.32
C LEU A 560 5.13 0.75 -10.93
N MET A 561 4.61 1.60 -10.04
CA MET A 561 5.06 1.65 -8.65
C MET A 561 4.74 0.36 -7.89
N GLY A 562 3.56 -0.21 -8.08
CA GLY A 562 3.19 -1.50 -7.50
C GLY A 562 4.05 -2.65 -8.01
N ILE A 563 4.34 -2.66 -9.30
CA ILE A 563 5.27 -3.61 -9.93
C ILE A 563 6.66 -3.50 -9.32
N ALA A 564 7.18 -2.28 -9.15
CA ALA A 564 8.48 -2.03 -8.54
C ALA A 564 8.54 -2.50 -7.07
N GLU A 565 7.51 -2.20 -6.26
CA GLU A 565 7.44 -2.64 -4.86
C GLU A 565 7.46 -4.16 -4.74
N TYR A 566 6.66 -4.86 -5.55
CA TYR A 566 6.53 -6.31 -5.48
C TYR A 566 7.73 -7.05 -6.10
N SER A 567 8.35 -6.46 -7.12
CA SER A 567 9.65 -6.90 -7.64
C SER A 567 10.71 -6.90 -6.54
N ALA A 568 10.75 -5.84 -5.74
CA ALA A 568 11.73 -5.72 -4.68
C ALA A 568 11.42 -6.63 -3.48
N TRP A 569 10.14 -6.94 -3.25
CA TRP A 569 9.74 -7.99 -2.30
C TRP A 569 10.32 -9.35 -2.69
N LEU A 570 10.23 -9.74 -3.96
CA LEU A 570 10.77 -11.01 -4.48
C LEU A 570 12.29 -11.11 -4.28
N VAL A 571 13.02 -10.03 -4.53
CA VAL A 571 14.48 -9.99 -4.33
C VAL A 571 14.85 -10.26 -2.86
N MET A 572 14.07 -9.73 -1.93
CA MET A 572 14.42 -9.72 -0.51
C MET A 572 13.87 -10.90 0.28
N HIS A 573 12.76 -11.51 -0.15
CA HIS A 573 12.08 -12.57 0.60
C HIS A 573 12.10 -13.92 -0.11
N GLU A 574 12.19 -13.95 -1.45
CA GLU A 574 12.14 -15.18 -2.26
C GLU A 574 13.47 -15.51 -2.95
N ASN A 575 14.57 -14.84 -2.56
CA ASN A 575 15.92 -15.04 -3.09
C ASN A 575 16.06 -14.84 -4.61
N TYR A 576 15.19 -14.04 -5.23
CA TYR A 576 15.37 -13.64 -6.62
C TYR A 576 16.58 -12.70 -6.77
N SER A 577 17.36 -12.85 -7.83
CA SER A 577 18.38 -11.85 -8.16
C SER A 577 17.73 -10.62 -8.82
N GLU A 578 18.29 -9.44 -8.58
CA GLU A 578 17.86 -8.20 -9.27
C GLU A 578 17.88 -8.38 -10.79
N GLU A 579 18.88 -9.07 -11.33
CA GLU A 579 19.02 -9.36 -12.76
C GLU A 579 17.83 -10.18 -13.30
N THR A 580 17.43 -11.24 -12.59
CA THR A 580 16.29 -12.10 -13.00
C THR A 580 14.99 -11.30 -13.04
N ILE A 581 14.78 -10.42 -12.06
CA ILE A 581 13.60 -9.55 -12.01
C ILE A 581 13.64 -8.53 -13.14
N MET A 582 14.80 -7.92 -13.42
CA MET A 582 14.94 -6.96 -14.50
C MET A 582 14.73 -7.59 -15.89
N GLU A 583 15.21 -8.81 -16.12
CA GLU A 583 14.91 -9.58 -17.33
C GLU A 583 13.40 -9.80 -17.48
N SER A 584 12.75 -10.20 -16.39
CA SER A 584 11.31 -10.43 -16.32
C SER A 584 10.53 -9.16 -16.66
N LEU A 585 10.88 -8.01 -16.06
CA LEU A 585 10.25 -6.71 -16.33
C LEU A 585 10.44 -6.27 -17.79
N THR A 586 11.64 -6.46 -18.34
CA THR A 586 11.95 -6.14 -19.74
C THR A 586 11.07 -6.95 -20.70
N SER A 587 10.79 -8.21 -20.39
CA SER A 587 9.91 -9.06 -21.20
C SER A 587 8.42 -8.70 -21.14
N ILE A 588 7.96 -7.90 -20.16
CA ILE A 588 6.58 -7.38 -20.12
C ILE A 588 6.49 -6.05 -20.87
N PHE A 589 7.52 -5.20 -20.71
CA PHE A 589 7.44 -3.79 -21.06
C PHE A 589 8.27 -3.40 -22.29
N LEU A 590 9.14 -4.25 -22.83
CA LEU A 590 10.04 -3.86 -23.92
C LEU A 590 10.09 -4.89 -25.06
N SER A 591 9.24 -5.91 -25.01
CA SER A 591 8.93 -6.81 -26.13
C SER A 591 7.80 -6.25 -26.98
#